data_AF-A0AAV6BII4-F1
#
_entry.id   AF-A0AAV6BII4-F1
#
_cell.length_a   1.000
_cell.length_b   1.000
_cell.length_c   1.000
_cell.angle_alpha   90.00
_cell.angle_beta   90.00
_cell.angle_gamma   90.00
#
_symmetry.space_group_name_H-M   'P 1'
#
loop_
_entity.id
_entity.type
_entity.pdbx_description
1 polymer ?
#
loop_
_entity_poly.entity_id
_entity_poly.type
_entity_poly.pdbx_seq_one_letter_code
_entity_poly.pdbx_strand_id
1 'polypeptide(L)'
;FVDGSGLSPLNLATPRVFVRWLQFLDKDPTLGAIFRGSLASPGAVGTLQKRFPDLGPGVVLRAKSGTLTNVSGLSGYVTTRGGEKVAFSILSNGNRGSVAAPRAAEEAIVGLLSRFTRGSAATEPVAPGSGSRMIPR
;
A
#
# COMPACT_ATOMS: atom_id res chain seq x y z
N PHE A 1 -4.96 -18.57 -12.24
CA PHE A 1 -6.26 -18.02 -11.83
C PHE A 1 -7.35 -18.73 -12.62
N VAL A 2 -8.51 -18.94 -12.01
CA VAL A 2 -9.67 -19.63 -12.63
C VAL A 2 -10.62 -18.63 -13.29
N ASP A 3 -10.68 -17.39 -12.78
CA ASP A 3 -11.37 -16.28 -13.42
C ASP A 3 -10.63 -14.95 -13.19
N GLY A 4 -11.07 -13.89 -13.88
CA GLY A 4 -10.53 -12.53 -13.72
C GLY A 4 -11.29 -11.65 -12.74
N SER A 5 -12.51 -12.04 -12.33
CA SER A 5 -13.34 -11.28 -11.40
C SER A 5 -12.96 -11.52 -9.94
N GLY A 6 -12.33 -12.67 -9.66
CA GLY A 6 -12.01 -13.11 -8.31
C GLY A 6 -13.14 -13.87 -7.62
N LEU A 7 -14.24 -14.21 -8.31
CA LEU A 7 -15.40 -14.90 -7.71
C LEU A 7 -15.13 -16.36 -7.40
N SER A 8 -14.27 -17.01 -8.19
CA SER A 8 -13.91 -18.40 -7.96
C SER A 8 -13.13 -18.54 -6.64
N PRO A 9 -13.59 -19.40 -5.71
CA PRO A 9 -12.86 -19.66 -4.47
C PRO A 9 -11.53 -20.40 -4.72
N LEU A 10 -11.30 -20.89 -5.95
CA LEU A 10 -10.06 -21.54 -6.37
C LEU A 10 -8.98 -20.53 -6.79
N ASN A 11 -9.28 -19.24 -6.78
CA ASN A 11 -8.28 -18.20 -6.99
C ASN A 11 -7.38 -18.06 -5.76
N LEU A 12 -6.17 -18.59 -5.85
CA LEU A 12 -5.16 -18.50 -4.80
C LEU A 12 -4.08 -17.50 -5.19
N ALA A 13 -3.84 -16.53 -4.30
CA ALA A 13 -2.76 -15.56 -4.45
C ALA A 13 -2.22 -15.16 -3.07
N THR A 14 -0.94 -14.78 -3.01
CA THR A 14 -0.33 -14.27 -1.79
C THR A 14 -0.34 -12.74 -1.79
N PRO A 15 -0.37 -12.08 -0.61
CA PRO A 15 -0.25 -10.62 -0.54
C PRO A 15 1.00 -10.09 -1.24
N ARG A 16 2.09 -10.86 -1.20
CA ARG A 16 3.37 -10.53 -1.85
C ARG A 16 3.26 -10.41 -3.37
N VAL A 17 2.43 -11.24 -4.01
CA VAL A 17 2.20 -11.15 -5.46
C VAL A 17 1.52 -9.84 -5.80
N PHE A 18 0.49 -9.44 -5.05
CA PHE A 18 -0.19 -8.17 -5.28
C PHE A 18 0.73 -6.97 -5.05
N VAL A 19 1.52 -6.96 -3.97
CA VAL A 19 2.48 -5.87 -3.71
C VAL A 19 3.50 -5.75 -4.85
N ARG A 20 4.07 -6.88 -5.32
CA ARG A 20 5.01 -6.86 -6.45
C ARG A 20 4.37 -6.35 -7.73
N TRP A 21 3.11 -6.73 -7.99
CA TRP A 21 2.38 -6.28 -9.18
C TRP A 21 2.06 -4.79 -9.13
N LEU A 22 1.62 -4.28 -7.97
CA LEU A 22 1.42 -2.86 -7.74
C LEU A 22 2.74 -2.08 -7.96
N GLN A 23 3.84 -2.53 -7.35
CA GLN A 23 5.15 -1.93 -7.56
C GLN A 23 5.62 -1.99 -9.01
N PHE A 24 5.31 -3.06 -9.74
CA PHE A 24 5.64 -3.19 -11.15
C PHE A 24 4.90 -2.16 -12.01
N LEU A 25 3.57 -2.00 -11.80
CA LEU A 25 2.78 -1.00 -12.52
C LEU A 25 3.24 0.43 -12.21
N ASP A 26 3.66 0.68 -10.97
CA ASP A 26 4.09 2.02 -10.54
C ASP A 26 5.40 2.48 -11.19
N LYS A 27 6.18 1.55 -11.80
CA LYS A 27 7.40 1.88 -12.55
C LYS A 27 7.11 2.63 -13.85
N ASP A 28 5.94 2.43 -14.44
CA ASP A 28 5.49 3.18 -15.62
C ASP A 28 4.65 4.38 -15.15
N PRO A 29 5.08 5.63 -15.38
CA PRO A 29 4.36 6.81 -14.90
C PRO A 29 2.95 6.93 -15.47
N THR A 30 2.77 6.58 -16.74
CA THR A 30 1.51 6.73 -17.48
C THR A 30 0.53 5.64 -17.06
N LEU A 31 0.96 4.38 -17.15
CA LEU A 31 0.13 3.24 -16.79
C LEU A 31 -0.18 3.25 -15.29
N GLY A 32 0.81 3.57 -14.45
CA GLY A 32 0.64 3.70 -13.02
C GLY A 32 -0.37 4.79 -12.65
N ALA A 33 -0.36 5.95 -13.32
CA ALA A 33 -1.34 7.01 -13.09
C ALA A 33 -2.76 6.57 -13.46
N ILE A 34 -2.94 5.96 -14.64
CA ILE A 34 -4.23 5.43 -15.11
C ILE A 34 -4.76 4.39 -14.13
N PHE A 35 -3.90 3.44 -13.73
CA PHE A 35 -4.27 2.37 -12.82
C PHE A 35 -4.65 2.91 -11.43
N ARG A 36 -3.85 3.81 -10.84
CA ARG A 36 -4.19 4.43 -9.54
C ARG A 36 -5.50 5.23 -9.62
N GLY A 37 -5.77 5.87 -10.75
CA GLY A 37 -7.00 6.63 -10.98
C GLY A 37 -8.26 5.77 -11.02
N SER A 38 -8.15 4.51 -11.45
CA SER A 38 -9.29 3.57 -11.50
C SER A 38 -9.63 2.94 -10.14
N LEU A 39 -8.73 3.04 -9.15
CA LEU A 39 -8.95 2.51 -7.81
C LEU A 39 -9.88 3.41 -6.99
N ALA A 40 -10.66 2.76 -6.11
CA ALA A 40 -11.55 3.44 -5.20
C ALA A 40 -10.76 4.31 -4.19
N SER A 41 -11.37 5.42 -3.79
CA SER A 41 -10.86 6.36 -2.80
C SER A 41 -11.90 6.51 -1.68
N PRO A 42 -11.50 6.71 -0.41
CA PRO A 42 -12.42 7.14 0.65
C PRO A 42 -13.22 8.38 0.24
N GLY A 43 -14.49 8.44 0.64
CA GLY A 43 -15.41 9.54 0.36
C GLY A 43 -15.93 9.62 -1.09
N ALA A 44 -15.23 9.05 -2.07
CA ALA A 44 -15.71 8.96 -3.45
C ALA A 44 -16.75 7.84 -3.60
N VAL A 45 -17.62 7.95 -4.59
CA VAL A 45 -18.58 6.89 -4.94
C VAL A 45 -17.83 5.57 -5.19
N GLY A 46 -18.21 4.52 -4.49
CA GLY A 46 -17.59 3.20 -4.61
C GLY A 46 -17.48 2.45 -3.29
N THR A 47 -16.71 1.37 -3.28
CA THR A 47 -16.64 0.43 -2.15
C THR A 47 -15.96 0.98 -0.90
N LEU A 48 -15.23 2.09 -1.02
CA LEU A 48 -14.57 2.77 0.09
C LEU A 48 -15.29 4.04 0.56
N GLN A 49 -16.45 4.37 -0.03
CA GLN A 49 -17.14 5.65 0.22
C GLN A 49 -17.35 5.95 1.71
N LYS A 50 -17.77 4.94 2.47
CA LYS A 50 -18.05 5.05 3.93
C LYS A 50 -16.94 4.48 4.81
N ARG A 51 -15.77 4.17 4.24
CA ARG A 51 -14.63 3.57 4.96
C ARG A 51 -13.55 4.61 5.17
N PHE A 52 -12.73 4.42 6.19
CA PHE A 52 -11.59 5.28 6.52
C PHE A 52 -11.95 6.76 6.84
N PRO A 53 -12.96 7.04 7.69
CA PRO A 53 -13.34 8.41 8.03
C PRO A 53 -12.21 9.18 8.73
N ASP A 54 -11.30 8.47 9.41
CA ASP A 54 -10.25 9.05 10.26
C ASP A 54 -8.89 9.22 9.54
N LEU A 55 -8.84 9.04 8.21
CA LEU A 55 -7.62 9.36 7.47
C LEU A 55 -7.41 10.86 7.47
N GLY A 56 -6.39 11.29 8.22
CA GLY A 56 -6.06 12.70 8.37
C GLY A 56 -5.61 13.37 7.07
N PRO A 57 -5.53 14.71 7.07
CA PRO A 57 -5.10 15.48 5.91
C PRO A 57 -3.69 15.08 5.45
N GLY A 58 -3.44 15.24 4.15
CA GLY A 58 -2.18 14.85 3.51
C GLY A 58 -2.03 13.36 3.21
N VAL A 59 -3.02 12.54 3.59
CA VAL A 59 -3.04 11.11 3.25
C VAL A 59 -3.89 10.87 2.01
N VAL A 60 -3.39 10.07 1.07
CA VAL A 60 -4.14 9.67 -0.14
C VAL A 60 -4.20 8.16 -0.21
N LEU A 61 -5.40 7.58 -0.06
CA LEU A 61 -5.65 6.15 -0.18
C LEU A 61 -6.32 5.83 -1.52
N ARG A 62 -5.73 4.90 -2.27
CA ARG A 62 -6.30 4.34 -3.49
C ARG A 62 -6.20 2.83 -3.43
N ALA A 63 -7.34 2.13 -3.32
CA ALA A 63 -7.32 0.68 -3.15
C ALA A 63 -8.51 -0.03 -3.80
N LYS A 64 -8.29 -1.30 -4.12
CA LYS A 64 -9.35 -2.23 -4.51
C LYS A 64 -9.74 -3.06 -3.30
N SER A 65 -11.03 -3.09 -3.01
CA SER A 65 -11.61 -4.02 -2.02
C SER A 65 -12.10 -5.31 -2.69
N GLY A 66 -12.01 -6.42 -1.98
CA GLY A 66 -12.63 -7.69 -2.30
C GLY A 66 -13.31 -8.26 -1.06
N THR A 67 -14.53 -8.78 -1.21
CA THR A 67 -15.23 -9.44 -0.11
C THR A 67 -16.02 -10.60 -0.68
N LEU A 68 -15.78 -11.80 -0.17
CA LEU A 68 -16.54 -13.01 -0.46
C LEU A 68 -16.90 -13.69 0.85
N THR A 69 -17.67 -14.78 0.80
CA THR A 69 -17.98 -15.59 1.97
C THR A 69 -16.68 -16.00 2.67
N ASN A 70 -16.55 -15.60 3.94
CA ASN A 70 -15.39 -15.84 4.79
C ASN A 70 -14.05 -15.21 4.31
N VAL A 71 -14.06 -14.31 3.33
CA VAL A 71 -12.85 -13.67 2.79
C VAL A 71 -13.01 -12.15 2.73
N SER A 72 -12.01 -11.41 3.21
CA SER A 72 -11.89 -9.97 3.04
C SER A 72 -10.50 -9.63 2.50
N GLY A 73 -10.44 -8.68 1.58
CA GLY A 73 -9.19 -8.24 0.99
C GLY A 73 -9.19 -6.76 0.66
N LEU A 74 -8.05 -6.13 0.86
CA LEU A 74 -7.80 -4.75 0.49
C LEU A 74 -6.36 -4.62 -0.01
N SER A 75 -6.17 -4.16 -1.24
CA SER A 75 -4.85 -3.95 -1.82
C SER A 75 -4.81 -2.64 -2.59
N GLY A 76 -3.68 -1.93 -2.50
CA GLY A 76 -3.55 -0.64 -3.15
C GLY A 76 -2.36 0.17 -2.66
N TYR A 77 -2.50 1.49 -2.76
CA TYR A 77 -1.49 2.47 -2.41
C TYR A 77 -2.00 3.40 -1.33
N VAL A 78 -1.12 3.74 -0.40
CA VAL A 78 -1.32 4.87 0.51
C VAL A 78 -0.14 5.83 0.36
N THR A 79 -0.43 7.08 0.02
CA THR A 79 0.51 8.19 0.23
C THR A 79 0.36 8.63 1.66
N THR A 80 1.42 8.47 2.44
CA THR A 80 1.46 8.80 3.87
C THR A 80 1.47 10.31 4.09
N ARG A 81 1.22 10.74 5.33
CA ARG A 81 1.38 12.16 5.72
C ARG A 81 2.79 12.69 5.47
N GLY A 82 3.80 11.83 5.55
CA GLY A 82 5.20 12.17 5.25
C GLY A 82 5.54 12.21 3.76
N GLY A 83 4.56 11.99 2.87
CA GLY A 83 4.77 11.97 1.41
C GLY A 83 5.28 10.64 0.85
N GLU A 84 5.59 9.66 1.70
CA GLU A 84 5.99 8.32 1.27
C GLU A 84 4.84 7.62 0.55
N LYS A 85 5.13 6.98 -0.59
CA LYS A 85 4.19 6.10 -1.29
C LYS A 85 4.41 4.66 -0.85
N VAL A 86 3.39 4.05 -0.28
CA VAL A 86 3.43 2.67 0.22
C VAL A 86 2.43 1.81 -0.54
N ALA A 87 2.90 0.76 -1.20
CA ALA A 87 2.06 -0.30 -1.76
C ALA A 87 1.79 -1.36 -0.67
N PHE A 88 0.54 -1.80 -0.55
CA PHE A 88 0.13 -2.78 0.46
C PHE A 88 -0.86 -3.80 -0.08
N SER A 89 -0.94 -4.94 0.60
CA SER A 89 -1.96 -5.96 0.38
C SER A 89 -2.28 -6.65 1.70
N ILE A 90 -3.57 -6.65 2.06
CA ILE A 90 -4.12 -7.28 3.26
C ILE A 90 -5.15 -8.29 2.77
N LEU A 91 -4.93 -9.57 3.07
CA LEU A 91 -5.83 -10.67 2.71
C LEU A 91 -6.16 -11.44 3.99
N SER A 92 -7.44 -11.56 4.29
CA SER A 92 -7.95 -12.34 5.43
C SER A 92 -8.89 -13.43 4.94
N ASN A 93 -8.54 -14.69 5.19
CA ASN A 93 -9.32 -15.87 4.85
C ASN A 93 -9.86 -16.56 6.10
N GLY A 94 -10.93 -17.35 5.95
CA GLY A 94 -11.50 -18.13 7.05
C GLY A 94 -12.26 -17.30 8.08
N ASN A 95 -12.71 -16.10 7.72
CA ASN A 95 -13.48 -15.23 8.61
C ASN A 95 -14.84 -15.89 8.91
N ARG A 96 -15.07 -16.40 10.13
CA ARG A 96 -16.33 -17.06 10.49
C ARG A 96 -17.43 -16.01 10.70
N GLY A 97 -18.39 -15.95 9.79
CA GLY A 97 -19.64 -15.21 9.94
C GLY A 97 -19.59 -13.77 9.41
N SER A 98 -18.77 -12.89 9.99
CA SER A 98 -18.77 -11.46 9.66
C SER A 98 -17.43 -10.97 9.11
N VAL A 99 -17.50 -10.10 8.11
CA VAL A 99 -16.34 -9.38 7.55
C VAL A 99 -16.07 -8.05 8.27
N ALA A 100 -16.82 -7.73 9.33
CA ALA A 100 -16.62 -6.49 10.09
C ALA A 100 -15.24 -6.44 10.78
N ALA A 101 -14.86 -7.49 11.50
CA ALA A 101 -13.56 -7.58 12.17
C ALA A 101 -12.36 -7.47 11.21
N PRO A 102 -12.29 -8.22 10.08
CA PRO A 102 -11.19 -8.07 9.15
C PRO A 102 -11.19 -6.70 8.45
N ARG A 103 -12.35 -6.09 8.18
CA ARG A 103 -12.42 -4.72 7.65
C ARG A 103 -11.91 -3.67 8.65
N ALA A 104 -12.22 -3.83 9.94
CA ALA A 104 -11.68 -2.98 10.99
C ALA A 104 -10.15 -3.14 11.10
N ALA A 105 -9.64 -4.37 10.97
CA ALA A 105 -8.20 -4.62 10.92
C ALA A 105 -7.53 -4.00 9.69
N GLU A 106 -8.16 -4.09 8.50
CA GLU A 106 -7.71 -3.38 7.30
C GLU A 106 -7.60 -1.87 7.54
N GLU A 107 -8.62 -1.29 8.19
CA GLU A 107 -8.66 0.14 8.52
C GLU A 107 -7.58 0.55 9.52
N ALA A 108 -7.39 -0.24 10.58
CA ALA A 108 -6.33 -0.03 11.55
C ALA A 108 -4.93 -0.11 10.92
N ILE A 109 -4.67 -1.12 10.08
CA ILE A 109 -3.36 -1.30 9.42
C ILE A 109 -3.07 -0.13 8.48
N VAL A 110 -4.02 0.27 7.63
CA VAL A 110 -3.82 1.43 6.73
C VAL A 110 -3.69 2.72 7.54
N GLY A 111 -4.42 2.87 8.64
CA GLY A 111 -4.25 3.96 9.58
C GLY A 111 -2.83 4.05 10.14
N LEU A 112 -2.21 2.91 10.50
CA LEU A 112 -0.80 2.86 10.90
C LEU A 112 0.14 3.22 9.74
N LEU A 113 -0.07 2.64 8.56
CA LEU A 113 0.73 2.94 7.37
C LEU A 113 0.68 4.42 7.00
N SER A 114 -0.47 5.08 7.15
CA SER A 114 -0.64 6.50 6.80
C SER A 114 0.27 7.44 7.61
N ARG A 115 0.74 7.00 8.77
CA ARG A 115 1.62 7.74 9.68
C ARG A 115 3.09 7.42 9.47
N PHE A 116 3.41 6.46 8.60
CA PHE A 116 4.78 6.08 8.33
C PHE A 116 5.56 7.27 7.77
N THR A 117 6.73 7.50 8.33
CA THR A 117 7.74 8.41 7.81
C THR A 117 9.01 7.61 7.64
N ARG A 118 9.67 7.75 6.49
CA ARG A 118 11.03 7.24 6.36
C ARG A 118 11.90 8.17 7.19
N GLY A 119 12.51 7.63 8.25
CA GLY A 119 13.54 8.38 8.97
C GLY A 119 14.54 8.90 7.94
N SER A 120 14.87 10.19 8.01
CA SER A 120 16.01 10.72 7.27
C SER A 120 17.18 9.81 7.62
N ALA A 121 17.67 9.05 6.64
CA ALA A 121 19.04 8.62 6.72
C ALA A 121 19.82 9.93 6.76
N ALA A 122 20.28 10.32 7.95
CA ALA A 122 21.26 11.37 8.07
C ALA A 122 22.33 11.03 7.04
N THR A 123 22.47 11.88 6.04
CA THR A 123 23.74 12.02 5.33
C THR A 123 24.73 12.32 6.43
N GLU A 124 25.42 11.31 6.96
CA GLU A 124 26.59 11.57 7.78
C GLU A 124 27.50 12.46 6.92
N PRO A 125 27.92 13.63 7.41
CA PRO A 125 28.86 14.43 6.68
C PRO A 125 30.12 13.58 6.51
N VAL A 126 30.47 13.30 5.26
CA VAL A 126 31.82 12.84 4.92
C VAL A 126 32.76 13.90 5.47
N ALA A 127 33.39 13.58 6.60
CA ALA A 127 34.44 14.41 7.16
C ALA A 127 35.51 14.60 6.08
N PRO A 128 36.06 15.81 5.88
CA PRO A 128 37.16 16.00 4.96
C PRO A 128 38.35 15.18 5.48
N GLY A 129 38.60 14.05 4.82
CA GLY A 129 39.76 13.21 5.03
C GLY A 129 41.02 14.01 4.70
N SER A 130 41.67 14.47 5.75
CA SER A 130 43.07 14.87 5.88
C SER A 130 43.92 14.60 4.64
N GLY A 131 44.34 15.67 3.98
CA GLY A 131 45.50 15.60 3.09
C GLY A 131 46.74 15.16 3.85
N SER A 132 47.54 14.30 3.22
CA SER A 132 49.01 14.28 3.22
C SER A 132 49.53 12.86 3.10
N ARG A 133 50.06 12.53 1.92
CA ARG A 133 51.24 11.66 1.85
C ARG A 133 52.09 12.04 0.63
N MET A 134 52.96 13.01 0.88
CA MET A 134 54.14 13.28 0.07
C MET A 134 55.19 12.21 0.41
N ILE A 135 55.57 11.41 -0.58
CA ILE A 135 56.66 10.44 -0.49
C ILE A 135 57.84 11.07 -1.25
N PRO A 136 59.00 11.31 -0.61
CA PRO A 136 60.19 11.75 -1.33
C PRO A 136 60.90 10.55 -1.98
N ARG A 137 61.70 10.91 -2.98
CA ARG A 137 62.42 10.11 -3.99
C ARG A 137 63.24 8.95 -3.46
#